data_AF-A0A520A4A9-F1
#
_entry.id   AF-A0A520A4A9-F1
#
_cell.length_a   1.000
_cell.length_b   1.000
_cell.length_c   1.000
_cell.angle_alpha   90.00
_cell.angle_beta   90.00
_cell.angle_gamma   90.00
#
_symmetry.space_group_name_H-M   'P 1'
#
loop_
_entity.id
_entity.type
_entity.pdbx_description
1 polymer ?
#
loop_
_entity_poly.entity_id
_entity_poly.type
_entity_poly.pdbx_seq_one_letter_code
_entity_poly.pdbx_strand_id
1 'polypeptide(L)'
;MRIKLIVALALLFVTGKYSYSQVAYQWKTATANGYTYKYVTNDPSKSRFYTLKNGLTVILSPNNKEPNIEFRMAVRAGSNTDPRTATGLAHYLEHLLFKGTDKFGTANFAKEKPLLDKIDALYEQYNKTTDVAKRKEIYKEIDKTSGEASNFSIANEYDKMIAGLGGNSSNAHTWYEETVYNEDFPSNSVDKFLALQGERFRKPIFRIFHTELEAVYEEKNRGLDNDGNKLDEQMMELLFPTHNYGQQTTIGTIEHLKNPSLVEIKKYYNKYYVPNNMAVIM
;
A
#
# COMPACT_ATOMS: atom_id res chain seq x y z
N MET A 1 -15.06 -56.28 50.12
CA MET A 1 -15.80 -55.41 49.16
C MET A 1 -15.64 -53.90 49.39
N ARG A 2 -15.03 -53.42 50.50
CA ARG A 2 -14.94 -51.98 50.83
C ARG A 2 -13.65 -51.25 50.41
N ILE A 3 -12.58 -51.97 50.04
CA ILE A 3 -11.29 -51.35 49.67
C ILE A 3 -11.23 -50.97 48.18
N LYS A 4 -11.89 -51.73 47.29
CA LYS A 4 -11.94 -51.43 45.85
C LYS A 4 -12.76 -50.17 45.51
N LEU A 5 -13.72 -49.79 46.36
CA LEU A 5 -14.57 -48.62 46.15
C LEU A 5 -13.85 -47.30 46.53
N ILE A 6 -12.94 -47.35 47.51
CA ILE A 6 -12.20 -46.17 47.98
C ILE A 6 -11.06 -45.81 47.01
N VAL A 7 -10.41 -46.81 46.40
CA VAL A 7 -9.37 -46.56 45.38
C VAL A 7 -9.97 -46.03 44.07
N ALA A 8 -11.19 -46.45 43.70
CA ALA A 8 -11.89 -45.92 42.53
C ALA A 8 -12.34 -44.46 42.73
N LEU A 9 -12.76 -44.07 43.94
CA LEU A 9 -13.07 -42.66 44.24
C LEU A 9 -11.81 -41.79 44.34
N ALA A 10 -10.69 -42.32 44.82
CA ALA A 10 -9.42 -41.58 44.86
C ALA A 10 -8.86 -41.30 43.46
N LEU A 11 -9.00 -42.23 42.52
CA LEU A 11 -8.61 -42.03 41.11
C LEU A 11 -9.55 -41.07 40.36
N LEU A 12 -10.80 -40.93 40.79
CA LEU A 12 -11.76 -39.93 40.26
C LEU A 12 -11.57 -38.53 40.86
N PHE A 13 -10.84 -38.38 41.97
CA PHE A 13 -10.47 -37.08 42.51
C PHE A 13 -9.17 -36.51 41.91
N VAL A 14 -8.36 -37.34 41.24
CA VAL A 14 -7.13 -36.89 40.54
C VAL A 14 -7.42 -36.44 39.09
N THR A 15 -8.60 -36.71 38.55
CA THR A 15 -9.06 -36.13 37.27
C THR A 15 -9.72 -34.76 37.41
N GLY A 16 -9.59 -34.14 38.59
CA GLY A 16 -10.09 -32.81 38.91
C GLY A 16 -9.45 -31.71 38.06
N LYS A 17 -10.08 -31.43 36.92
CA LYS A 17 -10.08 -30.15 36.20
C LYS A 17 -8.70 -29.55 35.92
N TYR A 18 -7.96 -30.16 34.99
CA TYR A 18 -7.18 -29.34 34.05
C TYR A 18 -8.14 -28.74 33.00
N SER A 19 -9.10 -27.93 33.46
CA SER A 19 -9.65 -26.91 32.59
C SER A 19 -8.54 -25.88 32.47
N TYR A 20 -7.71 -25.99 31.42
CA TYR A 20 -6.95 -24.86 30.95
C TYR A 20 -7.99 -23.77 30.66
N SER A 21 -8.20 -22.86 31.62
CA SER A 21 -8.92 -21.64 31.35
C SER A 21 -8.20 -21.02 30.17
N GLN A 22 -8.85 -20.94 29.03
CA GLN A 22 -8.34 -20.08 27.95
C GLN A 22 -8.10 -18.73 28.59
N VAL A 23 -6.85 -18.28 28.54
CA VAL A 23 -6.49 -16.99 29.09
C VAL A 23 -7.26 -15.97 28.26
N ALA A 24 -8.27 -15.32 28.85
CA ALA A 24 -9.15 -14.44 28.11
C ALA A 24 -8.35 -13.25 27.57
N TYR A 25 -8.38 -13.08 26.25
CA TYR A 25 -7.86 -11.89 25.57
C TYR A 25 -8.89 -10.76 25.71
N GLN A 26 -8.52 -9.70 26.42
CA GLN A 26 -9.40 -8.55 26.67
C GLN A 26 -8.70 -7.26 26.23
N TRP A 27 -9.45 -6.40 25.52
CA TRP A 27 -9.00 -5.05 25.22
C TRP A 27 -8.95 -4.21 26.50
N LYS A 28 -7.81 -3.54 26.71
CA LYS A 28 -7.59 -2.59 27.79
C LYS A 28 -6.99 -1.30 27.22
N THR A 29 -7.07 -0.24 28.01
CA THR A 29 -6.49 1.07 27.70
C THR A 29 -5.46 1.43 28.75
N ALA A 30 -4.36 2.03 28.33
CA ALA A 30 -3.32 2.55 29.20
C ALA A 30 -2.78 3.87 28.66
N THR A 31 -2.04 4.59 29.50
CA THR A 31 -1.39 5.86 29.13
C THR A 31 0.08 5.79 29.54
N ALA A 32 0.98 6.15 28.63
CA ALA A 32 2.41 6.27 28.88
C ALA A 32 3.00 7.43 28.06
N ASN A 33 3.91 8.20 28.65
CA ASN A 33 4.59 9.33 27.99
C ASN A 33 3.63 10.32 27.31
N GLY A 34 2.45 10.55 27.91
CA GLY A 34 1.43 11.45 27.36
C GLY A 34 0.57 10.87 26.22
N TYR A 35 0.78 9.61 25.82
CA TYR A 35 0.00 8.93 24.80
C TYR A 35 -0.91 7.88 25.41
N THR A 36 -2.18 7.88 24.99
CA THR A 36 -3.16 6.84 25.34
C THR A 36 -3.19 5.79 24.23
N TYR A 37 -3.16 4.52 24.61
CA TYR A 37 -3.19 3.39 23.68
C TYR A 37 -4.06 2.25 24.20
N LYS A 38 -4.58 1.46 23.24
CA LYS A 38 -5.25 0.19 23.52
C LYS A 38 -4.25 -0.95 23.39
N TYR A 39 -4.49 -2.03 24.13
CA TYR A 39 -3.72 -3.27 24.04
C TYR A 39 -4.60 -4.46 24.40
N VAL A 40 -4.18 -5.67 24.04
CA VAL A 40 -4.88 -6.91 24.39
C VAL A 40 -4.14 -7.61 25.53
N THR A 41 -4.84 -8.04 26.58
CA THR A 41 -4.23 -8.78 27.68
C THR A 41 -3.68 -10.12 27.21
N ASN A 42 -2.47 -10.46 27.68
CA ASN A 42 -1.78 -11.72 27.36
C ASN A 42 -1.43 -11.88 25.87
N ASP A 43 -1.44 -10.77 25.12
CA ASP A 43 -0.87 -10.72 23.78
C ASP A 43 0.66 -10.92 23.84
N PRO A 44 1.20 -12.00 23.23
CA PRO A 44 2.63 -12.27 23.24
C PRO A 44 3.45 -11.21 22.49
N SER A 45 2.84 -10.52 21.50
CA SER A 45 3.48 -9.44 20.75
C SER A 45 3.54 -8.13 21.56
N LYS A 46 2.74 -8.02 22.62
CA LYS A 46 2.60 -6.82 23.46
C LYS A 46 2.27 -5.58 22.61
N SER A 47 1.46 -5.75 21.58
CA SER A 47 1.10 -4.70 20.63
C SER A 47 0.34 -3.57 21.31
N ARG A 48 0.66 -2.34 20.90
CA ARG A 48 0.03 -1.11 21.38
C ARG A 48 -0.59 -0.37 20.21
N PHE A 49 -1.87 -0.06 20.33
CA PHE A 49 -2.69 0.58 19.30
C PHE A 49 -3.00 2.02 19.71
N TYR A 50 -2.43 2.96 18.97
CA TYR A 50 -2.58 4.40 19.16
C TYR A 50 -3.44 4.99 18.05
N THR A 51 -4.14 6.08 18.36
CA THR A 51 -4.76 6.95 17.36
C THR A 51 -4.25 8.36 17.60
N LEU A 52 -3.52 8.91 16.63
CA LEU A 52 -2.97 10.26 16.71
C LEU A 52 -4.08 11.32 16.56
N LYS A 53 -3.77 12.58 16.89
CA LYS A 53 -4.75 13.68 16.82
C LYS A 53 -5.32 13.93 15.42
N ASN A 54 -4.54 13.63 14.37
CA ASN A 54 -4.98 13.72 12.98
C ASN A 54 -5.78 12.48 12.50
N GLY A 55 -5.99 11.49 13.36
CA GLY A 55 -6.71 10.26 13.07
C GLY A 55 -5.82 9.09 12.62
N LEU A 56 -4.52 9.29 12.40
CA LEU A 56 -3.62 8.21 12.01
C LEU A 56 -3.58 7.11 13.06
N THR A 57 -3.80 5.87 12.64
CA THR A 57 -3.59 4.71 13.51
C THR A 57 -2.11 4.36 13.54
N VAL A 58 -1.54 4.13 14.72
CA VAL A 58 -0.16 3.66 14.88
C VAL A 58 -0.20 2.41 15.74
N ILE A 59 0.38 1.33 15.26
CA ILE A 59 0.45 0.03 15.94
C ILE A 59 1.91 -0.28 16.16
N LEU A 60 2.31 -0.41 17.42
CA LEU A 60 3.69 -0.69 17.81
C LEU A 60 3.77 -2.06 18.49
N SER A 61 4.56 -2.97 17.94
CA SER A 61 4.76 -4.34 18.40
C SER A 61 6.24 -4.57 18.73
N PRO A 62 6.67 -4.41 20.00
CA PRO A 62 8.08 -4.46 20.35
C PRO A 62 8.70 -5.85 20.13
N ASN A 63 9.75 -5.91 19.31
CA ASN A 63 10.62 -7.07 19.16
C ASN A 63 12.07 -6.68 19.44
N ASN A 64 12.66 -7.24 20.50
CA ASN A 64 14.03 -6.92 20.92
C ASN A 64 15.05 -8.00 20.49
N LYS A 65 14.67 -8.92 19.60
CA LYS A 65 15.55 -10.01 19.15
C LYS A 65 16.57 -9.53 18.12
N GLU A 66 16.19 -8.57 17.28
CA GLU A 66 17.01 -8.03 16.20
C GLU A 66 16.93 -6.50 16.23
N PRO A 67 18.03 -5.78 15.93
CA PRO A 67 18.04 -4.32 15.91
C PRO A 67 17.45 -3.75 14.61
N ASN A 68 16.45 -4.42 14.03
CA ASN A 68 15.77 -4.07 12.78
C ASN A 68 14.28 -3.88 13.03
N ILE A 69 13.65 -2.96 12.31
CA ILE A 69 12.22 -2.68 12.38
C ILE A 69 11.61 -3.02 11.03
N GLU A 70 10.55 -3.83 11.03
CA GLU A 70 9.66 -3.98 9.89
C GLU A 70 8.58 -2.90 9.97
N PHE A 71 8.41 -2.15 8.90
CA PHE A 71 7.44 -1.07 8.81
C PHE A 71 6.40 -1.40 7.76
N ARG A 72 5.14 -1.08 8.06
CA ARG A 72 4.06 -1.07 7.10
C ARG A 72 3.27 0.22 7.18
N MET A 73 3.10 0.89 6.04
CA MET A 73 2.11 1.93 5.85
C MET A 73 0.92 1.34 5.09
N ALA A 74 -0.17 1.07 5.80
CA ALA A 74 -1.40 0.54 5.22
C ALA A 74 -2.40 1.67 4.96
N VAL A 75 -2.94 1.71 3.75
CA VAL A 75 -4.05 2.57 3.35
C VAL A 75 -5.26 1.70 3.17
N ARG A 76 -6.38 2.03 3.84
CA ARG A 76 -7.65 1.30 3.66
C ARG A 76 -8.37 1.80 2.40
N ALA A 77 -7.73 1.59 1.27
CA ALA A 77 -8.26 1.77 -0.07
C ALA A 77 -7.43 0.92 -1.02
N GLY A 78 -8.11 0.23 -1.93
CA GLY A 78 -7.49 -0.61 -2.95
C GLY A 78 -8.37 -0.63 -4.20
N SER A 79 -8.24 -1.66 -5.03
CA SER A 79 -8.94 -1.74 -6.33
C SER A 79 -10.47 -1.71 -6.22
N ASN A 80 -11.06 -2.17 -5.10
CA ASN A 80 -12.49 -2.08 -4.84
C ASN A 80 -13.02 -0.63 -4.79
N THR A 81 -12.11 0.35 -4.61
CA THR A 81 -12.44 1.78 -4.56
C THR A 81 -12.06 2.54 -5.81
N ASP A 82 -11.52 1.86 -6.83
CA ASP A 82 -11.23 2.43 -8.14
C ASP A 82 -12.53 2.95 -8.81
N PRO A 83 -12.46 4.06 -9.55
CA PRO A 83 -13.58 4.47 -10.38
C PRO A 83 -13.82 3.45 -11.50
N ARG A 84 -15.09 3.27 -11.88
CA ARG A 84 -15.50 2.37 -12.97
C ARG A 84 -14.83 2.67 -14.31
N THR A 85 -14.42 3.93 -14.50
CA THR A 85 -13.76 4.41 -15.72
C THR A 85 -12.23 4.31 -15.68
N ALA A 86 -11.64 3.84 -14.58
CA ALA A 86 -10.19 3.62 -14.46
C ALA A 86 -9.90 2.51 -13.44
N THR A 87 -10.12 1.26 -13.83
CA THR A 87 -9.68 0.08 -13.05
C THR A 87 -8.15 -0.02 -13.01
N GLY A 88 -7.59 -0.52 -11.91
CA GLY A 88 -6.15 -0.62 -11.71
C GLY A 88 -5.53 0.67 -11.18
N LEU A 89 -6.34 1.70 -10.89
CA LEU A 89 -5.86 3.02 -10.53
C LEU A 89 -5.14 3.00 -9.18
N ALA A 90 -5.67 2.28 -8.17
CA ALA A 90 -5.02 2.11 -6.88
C ALA A 90 -3.62 1.48 -7.03
N HIS A 91 -3.50 0.44 -7.86
CA HIS A 91 -2.24 -0.22 -8.17
C HIS A 91 -1.26 0.72 -8.90
N TYR A 92 -1.74 1.50 -9.87
CA TYR A 92 -0.92 2.53 -10.51
C TYR A 92 -0.41 3.57 -9.50
N LEU A 93 -1.27 4.03 -8.59
CA LEU A 93 -0.86 4.99 -7.56
C LEU A 93 0.19 4.41 -6.61
N GLU A 94 0.09 3.12 -6.30
CA GLU A 94 1.10 2.39 -5.51
C GLU A 94 2.50 2.57 -6.09
N HIS A 95 2.65 2.25 -7.37
CA HIS A 95 3.89 2.42 -8.12
C HIS A 95 4.38 3.88 -8.08
N LEU A 96 3.46 4.82 -8.28
CA LEU A 96 3.81 6.24 -8.39
C LEU A 96 4.29 6.86 -7.07
N LEU A 97 3.91 6.33 -5.91
CA LEU A 97 4.38 6.84 -4.62
C LEU A 97 5.86 6.58 -4.36
N PHE A 98 6.54 5.78 -5.17
CA PHE A 98 7.99 5.59 -5.09
C PHE A 98 8.77 6.62 -5.92
N LYS A 99 8.11 7.38 -6.80
CA LYS A 99 8.79 8.25 -7.78
C LYS A 99 9.21 9.61 -7.20
N GLY A 100 8.95 9.82 -5.91
CA GLY A 100 9.43 10.92 -5.11
C GLY A 100 8.46 12.09 -5.00
N THR A 101 8.99 13.24 -4.60
CA THR A 101 8.21 14.41 -4.18
C THR A 101 8.79 15.69 -4.80
N ASP A 102 8.29 16.86 -4.41
CA ASP A 102 8.95 18.13 -4.73
C ASP A 102 10.25 18.37 -3.95
N LYS A 103 10.65 17.46 -3.05
CA LYS A 103 11.87 17.55 -2.24
C LYS A 103 12.96 16.55 -2.64
N PHE A 104 12.58 15.40 -3.19
CA PHE A 104 13.50 14.36 -3.66
C PHE A 104 12.94 13.65 -4.89
N GLY A 105 13.76 12.93 -5.62
CA GLY A 105 13.44 12.26 -6.89
C GLY A 105 13.71 13.15 -8.11
N THR A 106 14.38 14.29 -7.94
CA THR A 106 14.60 15.28 -9.00
C THR A 106 15.85 16.12 -8.75
N ALA A 107 16.63 16.36 -9.81
CA ALA A 107 17.78 17.24 -9.81
C ALA A 107 17.38 18.72 -9.87
N ASN A 108 16.22 19.04 -10.45
CA ASN A 108 15.71 20.41 -10.51
C ASN A 108 14.19 20.44 -10.71
N PHE A 109 13.45 20.44 -9.60
CA PHE A 109 11.99 20.45 -9.63
C PHE A 109 11.39 21.66 -10.36
N ALA A 110 12.02 22.84 -10.24
CA ALA A 110 11.50 24.07 -10.87
C ALA A 110 11.51 23.99 -12.40
N LYS A 111 12.50 23.29 -12.99
CA LYS A 111 12.57 23.04 -14.43
C LYS A 111 11.77 21.81 -14.86
N GLU A 112 11.66 20.80 -13.98
CA GLU A 112 10.88 19.59 -14.24
C GLU A 112 9.38 19.88 -14.25
N LYS A 113 8.88 20.69 -13.31
CA LYS A 113 7.45 20.90 -13.07
C LYS A 113 6.66 21.34 -14.32
N PRO A 114 7.10 22.33 -15.14
CA PRO A 114 6.36 22.71 -16.33
C PRO A 114 6.22 21.57 -17.36
N LEU A 115 7.22 20.68 -17.43
CA LEU A 115 7.16 19.50 -18.30
C LEU A 115 6.17 18.47 -17.75
N LEU A 116 6.16 18.25 -16.43
CA LEU A 116 5.17 17.38 -15.79
C LEU A 116 3.74 17.90 -15.96
N ASP A 117 3.52 19.21 -15.78
CA ASP A 117 2.21 19.83 -16.00
C ASP A 117 1.75 19.66 -17.47
N LYS A 118 2.69 19.73 -18.43
CA LYS A 118 2.41 19.47 -19.85
C LYS A 118 2.08 18.00 -20.09
N ILE A 119 2.82 17.07 -19.50
CA ILE A 119 2.56 15.62 -19.58
C ILE A 119 1.17 15.30 -19.03
N ASP A 120 0.80 15.85 -17.86
CA ASP A 120 -0.53 15.72 -17.29
C ASP A 120 -1.61 16.13 -18.31
N ALA A 121 -1.48 17.33 -18.90
CA ALA A 121 -2.45 17.85 -19.87
C ALA A 121 -2.53 16.98 -21.14
N LEU A 122 -1.41 16.50 -21.65
CA LEU A 122 -1.36 15.63 -22.83
C LEU A 122 -2.03 14.29 -22.56
N TYR A 123 -1.85 13.69 -21.37
CA TYR A 123 -2.54 12.45 -21.02
C TYR A 123 -4.05 12.63 -20.90
N GLU A 124 -4.51 13.75 -20.36
CA GLU A 124 -5.95 14.06 -20.32
C GLU A 124 -6.53 14.28 -21.72
N GLN A 125 -5.75 14.88 -22.63
CA GLN A 125 -6.14 15.00 -24.04
C GLN A 125 -6.15 13.63 -24.73
N TYR A 126 -5.12 12.81 -24.49
CA TYR A 126 -4.99 11.47 -25.05
C TYR A 126 -6.15 10.57 -24.62
N ASN A 127 -6.48 10.55 -23.33
CA ASN A 127 -7.60 9.80 -22.76
C ASN A 127 -8.94 10.13 -23.44
N LYS A 128 -9.19 11.41 -23.75
CA LYS A 128 -10.45 11.88 -24.38
C LYS A 128 -10.48 11.76 -25.90
N THR A 129 -9.35 11.48 -26.54
CA THR A 129 -9.25 11.42 -28.00
C THR A 129 -9.49 10.01 -28.49
N THR A 130 -10.45 9.80 -29.40
CA THR A 130 -10.74 8.49 -30.00
C THR A 130 -10.14 8.31 -31.39
N ASP A 131 -9.87 9.40 -32.11
CA ASP A 131 -9.25 9.37 -33.44
C ASP A 131 -7.82 8.84 -33.39
N VAL A 132 -7.56 7.74 -34.10
CA VAL A 132 -6.30 7.00 -34.04
C VAL A 132 -5.10 7.83 -34.49
N ALA A 133 -5.25 8.64 -35.54
CA ALA A 133 -4.18 9.47 -36.07
C ALA A 133 -3.80 10.58 -35.06
N LYS A 134 -4.81 11.28 -34.52
CA LYS A 134 -4.59 12.31 -33.48
C LYS A 134 -3.99 11.71 -32.21
N ARG A 135 -4.47 10.53 -31.78
CA ARG A 135 -3.91 9.82 -30.62
C ARG A 135 -2.42 9.54 -30.80
N LYS A 136 -2.02 9.08 -32.00
CA LYS A 136 -0.62 8.82 -32.32
C LYS A 136 0.26 10.07 -32.21
N GLU A 137 -0.24 11.21 -32.72
CA GLU A 137 0.49 12.49 -32.60
C GLU A 137 0.58 12.98 -31.15
N ILE A 138 -0.51 12.88 -30.37
CA ILE A 138 -0.48 13.22 -28.93
C ILE A 138 0.52 12.33 -28.19
N TYR A 139 0.51 11.02 -28.45
CA TYR A 139 1.43 10.07 -27.82
C TYR A 139 2.90 10.38 -28.13
N LYS A 140 3.19 10.77 -29.39
CA LYS A 140 4.54 11.22 -29.77
C LYS A 140 4.98 12.46 -28.98
N GLU A 141 4.05 13.38 -28.68
CA GLU A 141 4.36 14.55 -27.86
C GLU A 141 4.52 14.20 -26.37
N ILE A 142 3.75 13.22 -25.86
CA ILE A 142 3.94 12.66 -24.52
C ILE A 142 5.33 12.05 -24.40
N ASP A 143 5.72 11.18 -25.34
CA ASP A 143 7.03 10.52 -25.36
C ASP A 143 8.17 11.55 -25.37
N LYS A 144 8.12 12.51 -26.30
CA LYS A 144 9.09 13.62 -26.37
C LYS A 144 9.18 14.39 -25.05
N THR A 145 8.05 14.86 -24.52
CA THR A 145 8.03 15.69 -23.31
C THR A 145 8.49 14.89 -22.09
N SER A 146 8.15 13.60 -22.02
CA SER A 146 8.61 12.67 -20.97
C SER A 146 10.11 12.44 -21.05
N GLY A 147 10.67 12.31 -22.27
CA GLY A 147 12.11 12.25 -22.50
C GLY A 147 12.85 13.54 -22.12
N GLU A 148 12.22 14.70 -22.27
CA GLU A 148 12.78 15.97 -21.78
C GLU A 148 12.75 16.03 -20.24
N ALA A 149 11.64 15.63 -19.62
CA ALA A 149 11.47 15.63 -18.17
C ALA A 149 12.41 14.65 -17.45
N SER A 150 12.69 13.48 -18.06
CA SER A 150 13.54 12.46 -17.48
C SER A 150 14.97 12.93 -17.21
N ASN A 151 15.47 13.95 -17.92
CA ASN A 151 16.77 14.57 -17.65
C ASN A 151 16.86 15.23 -16.26
N PHE A 152 15.72 15.55 -15.65
CA PHE A 152 15.65 16.08 -14.30
C PHE A 152 15.27 15.00 -13.28
N SER A 153 14.59 13.93 -13.69
CA SER A 153 14.12 12.88 -12.80
C SER A 153 15.27 11.98 -12.35
N ILE A 154 15.34 11.68 -11.06
CA ILE A 154 16.35 10.76 -10.52
C ILE A 154 15.66 9.42 -10.25
N ALA A 155 15.86 8.47 -11.17
CA ALA A 155 15.28 7.15 -11.06
C ALA A 155 15.78 6.41 -9.80
N ASN A 156 14.84 5.71 -9.15
CA ASN A 156 15.05 4.90 -7.95
C ASN A 156 15.70 5.67 -6.78
N GLU A 157 15.45 6.99 -6.68
CA GLU A 157 15.99 7.79 -5.58
C GLU A 157 15.46 7.34 -4.22
N TYR A 158 14.17 7.02 -4.13
CA TYR A 158 13.58 6.51 -2.89
C TYR A 158 14.29 5.23 -2.41
N ASP A 159 14.48 4.24 -3.29
CA ASP A 159 15.15 2.99 -2.94
C ASP A 159 16.60 3.23 -2.49
N LYS A 160 17.30 4.15 -3.16
CA LYS A 160 18.66 4.58 -2.74
C LYS A 160 18.65 5.26 -1.38
N MET A 161 17.62 6.04 -1.06
CA MET A 161 17.46 6.66 0.26
C MET A 161 17.20 5.61 1.34
N ILE A 162 16.32 4.62 1.09
CA ILE A 162 16.09 3.49 2.00
C ILE A 162 17.38 2.70 2.23
N ALA A 163 18.10 2.33 1.16
CA ALA A 163 19.39 1.67 1.25
C ALA A 163 20.43 2.51 2.02
N GLY A 164 20.45 3.83 1.80
CA GLY A 164 21.31 4.76 2.54
C GLY A 164 20.99 4.89 4.03
N LEU A 165 19.77 4.54 4.45
CA LEU A 165 19.37 4.42 5.86
C LEU A 165 19.74 3.06 6.47
N GLY A 166 20.22 2.11 5.65
CA GLY A 166 20.54 0.74 6.02
C GLY A 166 19.38 -0.24 5.89
N GLY A 167 18.29 0.14 5.21
CA GLY A 167 17.17 -0.76 4.91
C GLY A 167 17.50 -1.72 3.76
N ASN A 168 16.93 -2.93 3.79
CA ASN A 168 17.26 -3.99 2.83
C ASN A 168 16.11 -4.29 1.84
N SER A 169 14.89 -3.91 2.20
CA SER A 169 13.66 -4.22 1.52
C SER A 169 12.80 -2.97 1.42
N SER A 170 12.26 -2.76 0.22
CA SER A 170 11.29 -1.73 -0.11
C SER A 170 10.35 -2.35 -1.12
N ASN A 171 9.08 -2.49 -0.76
CA ASN A 171 8.07 -3.10 -1.61
C ASN A 171 6.69 -2.54 -1.27
N ALA A 172 5.71 -2.85 -2.11
CA ALA A 172 4.32 -2.58 -1.82
C ALA A 172 3.42 -3.62 -2.47
N HIS A 173 2.16 -3.59 -2.08
CA HIS A 173 1.12 -4.35 -2.75
C HIS A 173 -0.21 -3.61 -2.67
N THR A 174 -1.06 -3.89 -3.65
CA THR A 174 -2.45 -3.44 -3.69
C THR A 174 -3.35 -4.66 -3.79
N TRP A 175 -4.44 -4.63 -3.03
CA TRP A 175 -5.50 -5.62 -3.11
C TRP A 175 -6.86 -4.93 -3.20
N TYR A 176 -7.95 -5.66 -2.98
CA TYR A 176 -9.30 -5.10 -3.09
C TYR A 176 -9.52 -3.91 -2.14
N GLU A 177 -9.18 -4.04 -0.87
CA GLU A 177 -9.54 -3.04 0.16
C GLU A 177 -8.35 -2.29 0.75
N GLU A 178 -7.14 -2.61 0.30
CA GLU A 178 -5.91 -2.05 0.86
C GLU A 178 -4.82 -1.82 -0.19
N THR A 179 -3.97 -0.86 0.11
CA THR A 179 -2.64 -0.70 -0.47
C THR A 179 -1.67 -0.58 0.69
N VAL A 180 -0.62 -1.41 0.71
CA VAL A 180 0.34 -1.47 1.81
C VAL A 180 1.75 -1.30 1.28
N TYR A 181 2.49 -0.37 1.85
CA TYR A 181 3.91 -0.16 1.60
C TYR A 181 4.69 -0.81 2.74
N ASN A 182 5.65 -1.66 2.39
CA ASN A 182 6.43 -2.45 3.33
C ASN A 182 7.91 -2.11 3.16
N GLU A 183 8.56 -1.78 4.26
CA GLU A 183 10.00 -1.50 4.30
C GLU A 183 10.62 -2.09 5.57
N ASP A 184 11.92 -2.34 5.56
CA ASP A 184 12.68 -2.60 6.78
C ASP A 184 13.80 -1.59 6.95
N PHE A 185 14.16 -1.29 8.20
CA PHE A 185 15.27 -0.41 8.51
C PHE A 185 15.85 -0.62 9.93
N PRO A 186 17.13 -0.27 10.15
CA PRO A 186 17.76 -0.39 11.47
C PRO A 186 17.09 0.48 12.55
N SER A 187 16.96 -0.05 13.76
CA SER A 187 16.32 0.62 14.89
C SER A 187 16.94 1.98 15.29
N ASN A 188 18.19 2.25 14.92
CA ASN A 188 18.85 3.55 15.13
C ASN A 188 18.53 4.60 14.03
N SER A 189 17.79 4.22 12.98
CA SER A 189 17.41 5.07 11.85
C SER A 189 15.95 5.56 11.90
N VAL A 190 15.20 5.28 12.98
CA VAL A 190 13.76 5.58 13.12
C VAL A 190 13.42 7.02 12.72
N ASP A 191 14.10 8.02 13.28
CA ASP A 191 13.76 9.42 13.02
C ASP A 191 13.93 9.81 11.54
N LYS A 192 15.01 9.33 10.91
CA LYS A 192 15.29 9.59 9.50
C LYS A 192 14.30 8.86 8.59
N PHE A 193 13.98 7.61 8.91
CA PHE A 193 13.02 6.82 8.17
C PHE A 193 11.62 7.44 8.25
N LEU A 194 11.15 7.80 9.45
CA LEU A 194 9.84 8.44 9.61
C LEU A 194 9.77 9.81 8.93
N ALA A 195 10.86 10.58 8.90
CA ALA A 195 10.93 11.82 8.12
C ALA A 195 10.79 11.56 6.61
N LEU A 196 11.44 10.51 6.09
CA LEU A 196 11.32 10.09 4.69
C LEU A 196 9.88 9.66 4.34
N GLN A 197 9.26 8.82 5.19
CA GLN A 197 7.86 8.43 5.03
C GLN A 197 6.93 9.64 5.09
N GLY A 198 7.14 10.54 6.06
CA GLY A 198 6.38 11.78 6.17
C GLY A 198 6.44 12.61 4.88
N GLU A 199 7.62 12.70 4.25
CA GLU A 199 7.75 13.39 2.96
C GLU A 199 7.08 12.66 1.81
N ARG A 200 7.26 11.33 1.70
CA ARG A 200 6.64 10.49 0.65
C ARG A 200 5.13 10.71 0.55
N PHE A 201 4.46 10.79 1.69
CA PHE A 201 3.01 11.00 1.78
C PHE A 201 2.58 12.46 1.96
N ARG A 202 3.50 13.44 1.91
CA ARG A 202 3.13 14.87 2.00
C ARG A 202 2.71 15.44 0.65
N LYS A 203 3.52 15.19 -0.38
CA LYS A 203 3.34 15.76 -1.72
C LYS A 203 4.07 14.92 -2.79
N PRO A 204 3.52 13.74 -3.12
CA PRO A 204 4.11 12.90 -4.14
C PRO A 204 4.01 13.58 -5.52
N ILE A 205 5.03 13.34 -6.34
CA ILE A 205 5.11 13.80 -7.72
C ILE A 205 5.16 12.58 -8.62
N PHE A 206 4.17 12.46 -9.51
CA PHE A 206 4.02 11.34 -10.44
C PHE A 206 4.92 11.53 -11.67
N ARG A 207 6.21 11.77 -11.43
CA ARG A 207 7.23 11.82 -12.48
C ARG A 207 7.45 10.43 -13.05
N ILE A 208 8.13 10.36 -14.20
CA ILE A 208 8.38 9.11 -14.96
C ILE A 208 7.12 8.26 -15.19
N PHE A 209 5.96 8.91 -15.21
CA PHE A 209 4.66 8.25 -15.39
C PHE A 209 4.58 7.46 -16.70
N HIS A 210 5.16 8.01 -17.78
CA HIS A 210 5.16 7.35 -19.08
C HIS A 210 5.85 5.98 -19.05
N THR A 211 7.03 5.89 -18.44
CA THR A 211 7.76 4.62 -18.33
C THR A 211 7.10 3.68 -17.32
N GLU A 212 6.50 4.22 -16.25
CA GLU A 212 5.81 3.40 -15.26
C GLU A 212 4.54 2.76 -15.82
N LEU A 213 3.86 3.46 -16.72
CA LEU A 213 2.69 2.92 -17.40
C LEU A 213 3.00 1.65 -18.17
N GLU A 214 4.14 1.64 -18.88
CA GLU A 214 4.60 0.45 -19.59
C GLU A 214 4.95 -0.69 -18.61
N ALA A 215 5.57 -0.37 -17.46
CA ALA A 215 5.88 -1.38 -16.45
C ALA A 215 4.63 -2.09 -15.89
N VAL A 216 3.59 -1.33 -15.54
CA VAL A 216 2.32 -1.91 -15.05
C VAL A 216 1.58 -2.65 -16.17
N TYR A 217 1.65 -2.15 -17.41
CA TYR A 217 1.07 -2.85 -18.56
C TYR A 217 1.76 -4.21 -18.80
N GLU A 218 3.08 -4.28 -18.69
CA GLU A 218 3.83 -5.53 -18.79
C GLU A 218 3.52 -6.50 -17.66
N GLU A 219 3.23 -6.00 -16.45
CA GLU A 219 2.73 -6.84 -15.37
C GLU A 219 1.38 -7.49 -15.71
N LYS A 220 0.43 -6.71 -16.27
CA LYS A 220 -0.83 -7.28 -16.78
C LYS A 220 -0.54 -8.34 -17.83
N ASN A 221 0.30 -8.04 -18.82
CA ASN A 221 0.63 -8.97 -19.91
C ASN A 221 1.18 -10.30 -19.39
N ARG A 222 2.09 -10.27 -18.41
CA ARG A 222 2.63 -11.49 -17.78
C ARG A 222 1.56 -12.34 -17.09
N GLY A 223 0.51 -11.70 -16.56
CA GLY A 223 -0.62 -12.38 -15.92
C GLY A 223 -1.66 -12.93 -16.88
N LEU A 224 -1.69 -12.46 -18.14
CA LEU A 224 -2.74 -12.81 -19.13
C LEU A 224 -2.70 -14.27 -19.56
N ASP A 225 -1.55 -14.96 -19.48
CA ASP A 225 -1.43 -16.36 -19.88
C ASP A 225 -1.50 -17.35 -18.70
N ASN A 226 -1.73 -16.85 -17.49
CA ASN A 226 -1.87 -17.69 -16.30
C ASN A 226 -3.32 -18.20 -16.16
N ASP A 227 -3.51 -19.51 -16.26
CA ASP A 227 -4.84 -20.14 -16.17
C ASP A 227 -5.53 -19.90 -14.82
N GLY A 228 -4.77 -19.85 -13.72
CA GLY A 228 -5.31 -19.54 -12.39
C GLY A 228 -5.89 -18.13 -12.32
N ASN A 229 -5.17 -17.14 -12.86
CA ASN A 229 -5.64 -15.76 -12.91
C ASN A 229 -6.89 -15.62 -13.79
N LYS A 230 -6.92 -16.29 -14.95
CA LYS A 230 -8.10 -16.29 -15.85
C LYS A 230 -9.33 -16.87 -15.15
N LEU A 231 -9.15 -18.00 -14.46
CA LEU A 231 -10.23 -18.64 -13.72
C LEU A 231 -10.75 -17.75 -12.59
N ASP A 232 -9.85 -17.13 -11.81
CA ASP A 232 -10.23 -16.25 -10.72
C ASP A 232 -10.97 -14.99 -11.23
N GLU A 233 -10.44 -14.30 -12.25
CA GLU A 233 -11.08 -13.11 -12.83
C GLU A 233 -12.49 -13.44 -13.36
N GLN A 234 -12.64 -14.53 -14.13
CA GLN A 234 -13.94 -14.95 -14.66
C GLN A 234 -14.91 -15.44 -13.57
N MET A 235 -14.42 -16.14 -12.56
CA MET A 235 -15.23 -16.57 -11.42
C MET A 235 -15.75 -15.35 -10.65
N MET A 236 -14.89 -14.38 -10.35
CA MET A 236 -15.26 -13.17 -9.62
C MET A 236 -16.26 -12.31 -10.40
N GLU A 237 -16.08 -12.18 -11.73
CA GLU A 237 -17.04 -11.50 -12.61
C GLU A 237 -18.44 -12.14 -12.55
N LEU A 238 -18.52 -13.49 -12.59
CA LEU A 238 -19.79 -14.22 -12.55
C LEU A 238 -20.46 -14.22 -11.17
N LEU A 239 -19.67 -14.32 -10.10
CA LEU A 239 -20.19 -14.30 -8.71
C LEU A 239 -20.66 -12.89 -8.31
N PHE A 240 -20.00 -11.84 -8.84
CA PHE A 240 -20.21 -10.45 -8.44
C PHE A 240 -20.52 -9.54 -9.65
N PRO A 241 -21.59 -9.81 -10.43
CA PRO A 241 -21.84 -9.14 -11.69
C PRO A 241 -22.13 -7.64 -11.56
N THR A 242 -22.49 -7.17 -10.36
CA THR A 242 -22.81 -5.76 -10.07
C THR A 242 -21.93 -5.15 -8.98
N HIS A 243 -21.11 -5.96 -8.30
CA HIS A 243 -20.30 -5.53 -7.17
C HIS A 243 -18.85 -5.32 -7.61
N ASN A 244 -18.15 -4.37 -7.01
CA ASN A 244 -16.81 -3.96 -7.43
C ASN A 244 -15.77 -5.10 -7.35
N TYR A 245 -15.95 -6.10 -6.48
CA TYR A 245 -15.13 -7.32 -6.47
C TYR A 245 -15.12 -8.12 -7.78
N GLY A 246 -16.18 -8.04 -8.59
CA GLY A 246 -16.21 -8.64 -9.93
C GLY A 246 -15.95 -7.65 -11.07
N GLN A 247 -15.97 -6.34 -10.79
CA GLN A 247 -15.90 -5.28 -11.81
C GLN A 247 -14.59 -4.48 -11.81
N GLN A 248 -13.87 -4.47 -10.68
CA GLN A 248 -12.65 -3.70 -10.48
C GLN A 248 -11.46 -4.64 -10.25
N THR A 249 -10.92 -5.19 -11.34
CA THR A 249 -9.71 -6.03 -11.25
C THR A 249 -8.53 -5.21 -10.72
N THR A 250 -7.71 -5.82 -9.87
CA THR A 250 -6.64 -5.11 -9.15
C THR A 250 -5.57 -4.53 -10.05
N ILE A 251 -5.11 -5.28 -11.05
CA ILE A 251 -4.16 -4.77 -12.05
C ILE A 251 -4.86 -3.83 -13.04
N GLY A 252 -6.16 -4.00 -13.24
CA GLY A 252 -6.97 -3.25 -14.21
C GLY A 252 -7.14 -3.95 -15.56
N THR A 253 -8.03 -3.40 -16.39
CA THR A 253 -8.28 -3.83 -17.76
C THR A 253 -7.30 -3.19 -18.74
N ILE A 254 -6.96 -3.90 -19.81
CA ILE A 254 -6.08 -3.40 -20.89
C ILE A 254 -6.57 -2.03 -21.42
N GLU A 255 -7.89 -1.86 -21.54
CA GLU A 255 -8.48 -0.62 -22.02
C GLU A 255 -8.19 0.55 -21.08
N HIS A 256 -8.41 0.38 -19.77
CA HIS A 256 -8.15 1.44 -18.79
C HIS A 256 -6.65 1.74 -18.66
N LEU A 257 -5.80 0.72 -18.67
CA LEU A 257 -4.34 0.91 -18.59
C LEU A 257 -3.77 1.69 -19.78
N LYS A 258 -4.34 1.47 -20.97
CA LYS A 258 -3.99 2.22 -22.19
C LYS A 258 -4.58 3.63 -22.24
N ASN A 259 -5.44 4.00 -21.30
CA ASN A 259 -6.11 5.30 -21.24
C ASN A 259 -6.08 5.87 -19.82
N PRO A 260 -4.90 6.11 -19.25
CA PRO A 260 -4.80 6.60 -17.88
C PRO A 260 -5.32 8.04 -17.75
N SER A 261 -5.64 8.44 -16.52
CA SER A 261 -5.88 9.84 -16.14
C SER A 261 -5.09 10.19 -14.88
N LEU A 262 -4.08 11.05 -15.03
CA LEU A 262 -3.31 11.59 -13.90
C LEU A 262 -4.19 12.45 -12.98
N VAL A 263 -5.24 13.07 -13.53
CA VAL A 263 -6.23 13.81 -12.73
C VAL A 263 -6.99 12.88 -11.79
N GLU A 264 -7.48 11.74 -12.28
CA GLU A 264 -8.18 10.77 -11.42
C GLU A 264 -7.25 10.15 -10.37
N ILE A 265 -5.98 9.85 -10.73
CA ILE A 265 -4.98 9.37 -9.77
C ILE A 265 -4.76 10.38 -8.63
N LYS A 266 -4.60 11.67 -8.96
CA LYS A 266 -4.46 12.75 -7.95
C LYS A 266 -5.71 12.87 -7.08
N LYS A 267 -6.90 12.77 -7.66
CA LYS A 267 -8.16 12.79 -6.90
C LYS A 267 -8.25 11.63 -5.93
N TYR A 268 -7.90 10.42 -6.38
CA TYR A 268 -7.92 9.21 -5.57
C TYR A 268 -6.96 9.34 -4.38
N TYR A 269 -5.71 9.75 -4.62
CA TYR A 269 -4.74 10.02 -3.57
C TYR A 269 -5.29 10.99 -2.52
N ASN A 270 -5.77 12.15 -2.94
CA ASN A 270 -6.30 13.17 -2.02
C ASN A 270 -7.56 12.70 -1.25
N LYS A 271 -8.32 11.76 -1.80
CA LYS A 271 -9.55 11.25 -1.17
C LYS A 271 -9.23 10.17 -0.13
N TYR A 272 -8.32 9.25 -0.43
CA TYR A 272 -8.16 8.03 0.36
C TYR A 272 -6.87 7.98 1.18
N TYR A 273 -5.81 8.68 0.76
CA TYR A 273 -4.52 8.75 1.46
C TYR A 273 -4.57 9.88 2.50
N VAL A 274 -5.55 9.76 3.40
CA VAL A 274 -5.78 10.69 4.51
C VAL A 274 -5.49 9.97 5.83
N PRO A 275 -4.96 10.65 6.87
CA PRO A 275 -4.44 9.98 8.05
C PRO A 275 -5.45 9.05 8.75
N ASN A 276 -6.71 9.44 8.87
CA ASN A 276 -7.78 8.64 9.49
C ASN A 276 -8.22 7.41 8.68
N ASN A 277 -7.70 7.23 7.47
CA ASN A 277 -7.90 6.05 6.63
C ASN A 277 -6.60 5.24 6.46
N MET A 278 -5.58 5.53 7.28
CA MET A 278 -4.26 4.92 7.21
C MET A 278 -3.82 4.36 8.57
N ALA A 279 -2.92 3.38 8.52
CA ALA A 279 -2.27 2.82 9.68
C ALA A 279 -0.76 2.66 9.45
N VAL A 280 0.02 3.02 10.44
CA VAL A 280 1.45 2.71 10.55
C VAL A 280 1.60 1.51 11.49
N ILE A 281 2.35 0.50 11.07
CA ILE A 281 2.63 -0.70 11.86
C ILE A 281 4.15 -0.86 11.95
N MET A 282 4.68 -0.99 13.17
CA MET A 282 6.13 -1.08 13.46
C MET A 282 6.43 -1.93 14.69
#